data_AF-A0A257H3U4-F1
#
_entry.id   AF-A0A257H3U4-F1
#
_cell.length_a   1.000
_cell.length_b   1.000
_cell.length_c   1.000
_cell.angle_alpha   90.00
_cell.angle_beta   90.00
_cell.angle_gamma   90.00
#
_symmetry.space_group_name_H-M   'P 1'
#
loop_
_entity.id
_entity.type
_entity.pdbx_description
1 polymer ?
#
loop_
_entity_poly.entity_id
_entity_poly.type
_entity_poly.pdbx_seq_one_letter_code
_entity_poly.pdbx_strand_id
1 'polypeptide(L)'
;MDGDLTEQALPGHGIPSQDPAPSAQLFLEPEDAEQETRSALAGGGAVAGVATGAAIGLIVAGPLGIAVGATLGGVAGALGGEAAGTSVNATEATVHSQR
;
A
#
# COMPACT_ATOMS: atom_id res chain seq x y z
N MET A 1 13.63 13.11 30.76
CA MET A 1 12.96 12.83 29.48
C MET A 1 13.39 13.91 28.51
N ASP A 2 13.73 13.53 27.28
CA ASP A 2 13.98 14.52 26.22
C ASP A 2 12.70 15.29 25.95
N GLY A 3 12.78 16.63 25.91
CA GLY A 3 11.62 17.50 25.70
C GLY A 3 10.90 17.16 24.39
N ASP A 4 11.68 16.98 23.32
CA ASP A 4 11.22 16.68 21.98
C ASP A 4 10.38 15.38 21.89
N LEU A 5 10.73 14.36 22.69
CA LEU A 5 9.96 13.12 22.74
C LEU A 5 8.60 13.30 23.42
N THR A 6 8.52 14.24 24.35
CA THR A 6 7.27 14.52 25.07
C THR A 6 6.32 15.35 24.20
N GLU A 7 6.87 16.15 23.29
CA GLU A 7 6.13 16.99 22.34
C GLU A 7 5.56 16.18 21.15
N GLN A 8 6.25 15.11 20.75
CA GLN A 8 5.79 14.20 19.67
C GLN A 8 4.71 13.20 20.13
N ALA A 9 4.54 13.02 21.44
CA ALA A 9 3.58 12.08 21.99
C ALA A 9 2.19 12.70 22.14
N LEU A 10 1.15 11.94 21.79
CA LEU A 10 -0.22 12.28 22.20
C LEU A 10 -0.31 12.24 23.73
N PRO A 11 -1.08 13.14 24.37
CA PRO A 11 -1.23 13.15 25.82
C PRO A 11 -1.62 11.75 26.36
N GLY A 12 -0.83 11.24 27.30
CA GLY A 12 -1.06 9.93 27.93
C GLY A 12 -0.57 8.71 27.13
N HIS A 13 0.10 8.91 25.99
CA HIS A 13 0.62 7.84 25.13
C HIS A 13 2.13 7.98 24.91
N GLY A 14 2.77 6.94 24.35
CA GLY A 14 4.16 7.01 23.91
C GLY A 14 4.32 7.77 22.59
N ILE A 15 5.53 7.72 22.02
CA ILE A 15 5.76 8.20 20.65
C ILE A 15 4.87 7.39 19.68
N PRO A 16 4.08 8.03 18.80
CA PRO A 16 3.17 7.34 17.88
C PRO A 16 3.83 6.20 17.09
N SER A 17 5.08 6.39 16.63
CA SER A 17 5.83 5.37 15.87
C SER A 17 6.32 4.17 16.70
N GLN A 18 6.25 4.24 18.04
CA GLN A 18 6.72 3.20 18.97
C GLN A 18 5.60 2.67 19.88
N ASP A 19 4.43 3.31 19.87
CA ASP A 19 3.26 2.90 20.63
C ASP A 19 2.23 2.27 19.68
N PRO A 20 2.06 0.92 19.73
CA PRO A 20 1.14 0.23 18.83
C PRO A 20 -0.33 0.47 19.18
N ALA A 21 -0.64 1.16 20.29
CA ALA A 21 -2.01 1.52 20.61
C ALA A 21 -2.60 2.42 19.51
N PRO A 22 -3.76 2.08 18.92
CA PRO A 22 -4.35 2.91 17.85
C PRO A 22 -4.63 4.35 18.29
N SER A 23 -4.92 4.58 19.57
CA SER A 23 -5.13 5.90 20.15
C SER A 23 -3.85 6.72 20.34
N ALA A 24 -2.67 6.10 20.20
CA ALA A 24 -1.39 6.79 20.16
C ALA A 24 -1.03 7.31 18.75
N GLN A 25 -1.81 6.95 17.73
CA GLN A 25 -1.54 7.35 16.35
C GLN A 25 -2.22 8.67 16.02
N LEU A 26 -1.56 9.49 15.21
CA LEU A 26 -2.18 10.65 14.58
C LEU A 26 -3.02 10.17 13.40
N PHE A 27 -4.29 10.57 13.37
CA PHE A 27 -5.15 10.33 12.21
C PHE A 27 -4.65 11.15 11.02
N LEU A 28 -4.53 10.51 9.87
CA LEU A 28 -4.24 11.18 8.62
C LEU A 28 -5.45 11.97 8.15
N GLU A 29 -5.18 13.07 7.46
CA GLU A 29 -6.21 13.76 6.71
C GLU A 29 -6.75 12.82 5.62
N PRO A 30 -8.05 12.90 5.26
CA PRO A 30 -8.67 11.95 4.34
C PRO A 30 -7.93 11.86 2.99
N GLU A 31 -7.42 12.98 2.49
CA GLU A 31 -6.59 13.07 1.29
C GLU A 31 -5.27 12.30 1.40
N ASP A 32 -4.56 12.45 2.52
CA ASP A 32 -3.31 11.73 2.79
C ASP A 32 -3.56 10.23 2.95
N ALA A 33 -4.64 9.85 3.63
CA ALA A 33 -5.04 8.45 3.81
C ALA A 33 -5.38 7.77 2.47
N GLU A 34 -6.08 8.47 1.57
CA GLU A 34 -6.33 7.98 0.22
C GLU A 34 -5.03 7.80 -0.57
N GLN A 35 -4.11 8.77 -0.47
CA GLN A 35 -2.84 8.71 -1.18
C GLN A 35 -1.93 7.59 -0.67
N GLU A 36 -1.87 7.39 0.65
CA GLU A 36 -1.15 6.26 1.26
C GLU A 36 -1.75 4.92 0.80
N THR A 37 -3.08 4.82 0.77
CA THR A 37 -3.78 3.61 0.29
C THR A 37 -3.44 3.32 -1.17
N ARG A 38 -3.49 4.33 -2.05
CA ARG A 38 -3.11 4.18 -3.47
C ARG A 38 -1.66 3.74 -3.61
N SER A 39 -0.76 4.34 -2.83
CA SER A 39 0.66 3.98 -2.81
C SER A 39 0.89 2.53 -2.34
N ALA A 40 0.24 2.12 -1.26
CA ALA A 40 0.32 0.77 -0.73
C ALA A 40 -0.18 -0.28 -1.74
N LEU A 41 -1.28 0.02 -2.43
CA LEU A 41 -1.84 -0.86 -3.46
C LEU A 41 -0.99 -0.90 -4.72
N ALA A 42 -0.41 0.23 -5.15
CA ALA A 42 0.57 0.25 -6.23
C ALA A 42 1.82 -0.57 -5.86
N GLY A 43 2.35 -0.39 -4.65
CA GLY A 43 3.51 -1.15 -4.16
C GLY A 43 3.23 -2.65 -4.07
N GLY A 44 2.12 -3.04 -3.46
CA GLY A 44 1.70 -4.43 -3.34
C GLY A 44 1.45 -5.07 -4.71
N GLY A 45 0.76 -4.35 -5.59
CA GLY A 45 0.54 -4.76 -6.98
C GLY A 45 1.84 -4.93 -7.75
N ALA A 46 2.81 -4.04 -7.57
CA ALA A 46 4.12 -4.14 -8.21
C ALA A 46 4.85 -5.43 -7.80
N VAL A 47 4.88 -5.74 -6.51
CA VAL A 47 5.53 -6.96 -5.99
C VAL A 47 4.85 -8.22 -6.54
N ALA A 48 3.51 -8.26 -6.49
CA ALA A 48 2.75 -9.37 -7.05
C ALA A 48 3.01 -9.52 -8.57
N GLY A 49 2.99 -8.40 -9.29
CA GLY A 49 3.25 -8.34 -10.71
C GLY A 49 4.66 -8.79 -11.09
N VAL A 50 5.69 -8.37 -10.34
CA VAL A 50 7.07 -8.86 -10.49
C VAL A 50 7.11 -10.38 -10.38
N ALA A 51 6.52 -10.94 -9.32
CA ALA A 51 6.54 -12.37 -9.08
C ALA A 51 5.81 -13.15 -10.19
N THR A 52 4.61 -12.73 -10.57
CA THR A 52 3.84 -13.37 -11.64
C THR A 52 4.53 -13.23 -13.00
N GLY A 53 5.01 -12.03 -13.33
CA GLY A 53 5.71 -11.76 -14.59
C GLY A 53 7.02 -12.54 -14.71
N ALA A 54 7.80 -12.63 -13.63
CA ALA A 54 9.00 -13.47 -13.55
C ALA A 54 8.69 -14.94 -13.81
N ALA A 55 7.63 -15.48 -13.19
CA ALA A 55 7.23 -16.88 -13.34
C ALA A 55 6.81 -17.19 -14.78
N ILE A 56 5.99 -16.34 -15.40
CA ILE A 56 5.59 -16.50 -16.82
C ILE A 56 6.82 -16.36 -17.73
N GLY A 57 7.66 -15.35 -17.48
CA GLY A 57 8.87 -15.10 -18.23
C GLY A 57 9.84 -16.28 -18.22
N LEU A 58 10.01 -16.92 -17.06
CA LEU A 58 10.81 -18.15 -16.93
C LEU A 58 10.29 -19.26 -17.84
N ILE A 59 8.98 -19.50 -17.84
CA ILE A 59 8.35 -20.58 -18.62
C ILE A 59 8.50 -20.32 -20.13
N VAL A 60 8.36 -19.06 -20.56
CA VAL A 60 8.32 -18.71 -21.98
C VAL A 60 9.71 -18.51 -22.59
N ALA A 61 10.64 -17.89 -21.85
CA ALA A 61 11.92 -17.44 -22.39
C ALA A 61 13.13 -17.71 -21.46
N GLY A 62 12.95 -18.53 -20.42
CA GLY A 62 14.03 -18.93 -19.52
C GLY A 62 14.56 -17.75 -18.67
N PRO A 63 15.85 -17.75 -18.31
CA PRO A 63 16.41 -16.74 -17.40
C PRO A 63 16.28 -15.29 -17.88
N LEU A 64 16.41 -15.03 -19.19
CA LEU A 64 16.20 -13.69 -19.73
C LEU A 64 14.73 -13.26 -19.64
N GLY A 65 13.82 -14.22 -19.78
CA GLY A 65 12.39 -13.98 -19.59
C GLY A 65 12.04 -13.56 -18.17
N ILE A 66 12.75 -14.03 -17.14
CA ILE A 66 12.56 -13.56 -15.76
C ILE A 66 12.78 -12.06 -15.67
N ALA A 67 13.90 -11.54 -16.20
CA ALA A 67 14.22 -10.12 -16.09
C ALA A 67 13.16 -9.26 -16.79
N VAL A 68 12.82 -9.59 -18.04
CA VAL A 68 11.82 -8.83 -18.82
C VAL A 68 10.43 -8.97 -18.19
N GLY A 69 10.04 -10.19 -17.85
CA GLY A 69 8.74 -10.50 -17.25
C GLY A 69 8.56 -9.84 -15.88
N ALA A 70 9.57 -9.87 -15.02
CA ALA A 70 9.55 -9.18 -13.73
C ALA A 70 9.36 -7.68 -13.91
N THR A 71 10.09 -7.06 -14.84
CA THR A 71 10.03 -5.61 -15.04
C THR A 71 8.66 -5.18 -15.56
N LEU A 72 8.16 -5.84 -16.62
CA LEU A 72 6.84 -5.54 -17.19
C LEU A 72 5.72 -5.89 -16.21
N GLY A 73 5.82 -7.03 -15.55
CA GLY A 73 4.88 -7.48 -14.54
C GLY A 73 4.81 -6.51 -13.37
N GLY A 74 5.94 -5.99 -12.90
CA GLY A 74 5.97 -4.98 -11.84
C GLY A 74 5.26 -3.69 -12.21
N VAL A 75 5.50 -3.16 -13.41
CA VAL A 75 4.81 -1.95 -13.90
C VAL A 75 3.31 -2.19 -14.05
N ALA A 76 2.92 -3.29 -14.71
CA ALA A 76 1.51 -3.63 -14.90
C ALA A 76 0.80 -3.90 -13.56
N GLY A 77 1.49 -4.55 -12.64
CA GLY A 77 1.01 -4.83 -11.30
C GLY A 77 0.83 -3.55 -10.47
N ALA A 78 1.75 -2.59 -10.56
CA ALA A 78 1.63 -1.32 -9.85
C ALA A 78 0.41 -0.52 -10.30
N LEU A 79 0.26 -0.36 -11.62
CA LEU A 79 -0.87 0.35 -12.21
C LEU A 79 -2.20 -0.39 -11.95
N GLY A 80 -2.18 -1.72 -12.06
CA GLY A 80 -3.34 -2.56 -11.80
C GLY A 80 -3.76 -2.56 -10.32
N GLY A 81 -2.81 -2.56 -9.40
CA GLY A 81 -3.06 -2.53 -7.96
C GLY A 81 -3.71 -1.23 -7.52
N GLU A 82 -3.18 -0.08 -7.96
CA GLU A 82 -3.77 1.24 -7.71
C GLU A 82 -5.19 1.33 -8.27
N ALA A 83 -5.39 0.95 -9.53
CA ALA A 83 -6.70 0.99 -10.19
C ALA A 83 -7.72 0.06 -9.51
N ALA A 84 -7.35 -1.17 -9.16
CA ALA A 84 -8.22 -2.10 -8.46
C ALA A 84 -8.66 -1.54 -7.09
N GLY A 85 -7.76 -0.86 -6.37
CA GLY A 85 -8.06 -0.18 -5.12
C GLY A 85 -9.22 0.79 -5.19
N THR A 86 -9.19 1.68 -6.18
CA THR A 86 -10.24 2.68 -6.38
C THR A 86 -11.60 2.06 -6.68
N SER A 87 -11.61 0.91 -7.37
CA SER A 87 -12.85 0.20 -7.73
C SER A 87 -13.52 -0.49 -6.52
N VAL A 88 -12.73 -1.02 -5.61
CA VAL A 88 -13.22 -1.64 -4.36
C VAL A 88 -13.77 -0.57 -3.42
N ASN A 89 -13.05 0.54 -3.26
CA ASN A 89 -13.49 1.65 -2.41
C ASN A 89 -14.85 2.23 -2.88
N ALA A 90 -15.04 2.41 -4.19
CA ALA A 90 -16.32 2.85 -4.75
C ALA A 90 -17.46 1.86 -4.48
N THR A 91 -17.15 0.56 -4.45
CA THR A 91 -18.12 -0.50 -4.14
C THR A 91 -18.52 -0.46 -2.67
N GLU A 92 -17.57 -0.29 -1.74
CA GLU A 92 -17.85 -0.18 -0.30
C GLU A 92 -18.69 1.07 0.04
N ALA A 93 -18.38 2.22 -0.57
CA ALA A 93 -19.17 3.44 -0.42
C ALA A 93 -20.63 3.24 -0.86
N THR A 94 -20.85 2.50 -1.95
CA THR A 94 -22.18 2.19 -2.46
C THR A 94 -22.97 1.25 -1.52
N VAL A 95 -22.29 0.26 -0.93
CA VAL A 95 -22.90 -0.68 0.02
C VAL A 95 -23.29 0.00 1.34
N HIS A 96 -22.50 0.97 1.80
CA HIS A 96 -22.79 1.73 3.03
C HIS A 96 -23.95 2.72 2.86
N SER A 97 -24.19 3.23 1.65
CA SER A 97 -25.33 4.11 1.35
C SER A 97 -26.69 3.39 1.27
N GLN A 98 -26.72 2.06 1.30
CA GLN A 98 -27.94 1.25 1.19
C GLN A 98 -28.35 0.56 2.51
N ARG A 99 -27.77 0.95 3.65
CA ARG A 99 -28.21 0.55 5.00
C ARG A 99 -28.69 1.76 5.78
#